data_AF-R4WL02-F1
#
_entry.id   AF-R4WL02-F1
#
_cell.length_a   1.000
_cell.length_b   1.000
_cell.length_c   1.000
_cell.angle_alpha   90.00
_cell.angle_beta   90.00
_cell.angle_gamma   90.00
#
_symmetry.space_group_name_H-M   'P 1'
#
loop_
_entity.id
_entity.type
_entity.pdbx_description
1 polymer ?
#
loop_
_entity_poly.entity_id
_entity_poly.type
_entity_poly.pdbx_seq_one_letter_code
_entity_poly.pdbx_strand_id
1 'polypeptide(L)'
;MLGPIMAIPLLLCLVAATSTYDRLPNDAYPIKYSLTLRPDMKTFTYQGTLKITLVMNNTDEFYLNSEGLNITDNQNGLMKGTEKLDYIGKQERNRFKVYTLETITPETSVDYTVDFKGDIRSDLSGFYRSSYIYNGNERFLASTQFENSGARKAFPCFDEPSFRADFQLELLPESGWSAISNTPILSDTTTVGVRSIKFS
;
A
#
# COMPACT_ATOMS: atom_id res chain seq x y z
N MET A 1 31.81 -50.77 -11.77
CA MET A 1 31.53 -49.77 -10.73
C MET A 1 30.34 -48.95 -11.18
N LEU A 2 29.15 -49.29 -10.69
CA LEU A 2 27.91 -48.59 -10.97
C LEU A 2 27.86 -47.33 -10.09
N GLY A 3 27.70 -46.17 -10.72
CA GLY A 3 27.59 -44.87 -10.05
C GLY A 3 26.26 -44.71 -9.28
N PRO A 4 26.19 -43.74 -8.36
CA PRO A 4 25.10 -43.65 -7.38
C PRO A 4 23.74 -43.35 -8.02
N ILE A 5 22.74 -44.01 -7.44
CA ILE A 5 21.34 -44.13 -7.85
C ILE A 5 20.54 -42.87 -7.47
N MET A 6 19.72 -42.41 -8.40
CA MET A 6 18.69 -41.39 -8.19
C MET A 6 17.53 -41.97 -7.37
N ALA A 7 17.16 -41.32 -6.26
CA ALA A 7 15.95 -41.62 -5.51
C ALA A 7 15.18 -40.32 -5.24
N ILE A 8 14.04 -40.17 -5.90
CA ILE A 8 13.05 -39.11 -5.65
C ILE A 8 12.00 -39.71 -4.70
N PRO A 9 11.84 -39.23 -3.46
CA PRO A 9 10.71 -39.63 -2.64
C PRO A 9 9.47 -38.87 -3.12
N LEU A 10 8.56 -39.63 -3.73
CA LEU A 10 7.20 -39.25 -4.06
C LEU A 10 6.41 -39.02 -2.75
N LEU A 11 6.34 -37.78 -2.26
CA LEU A 11 5.41 -37.43 -1.18
C LEU A 11 4.04 -37.10 -1.80
N LEU A 12 3.19 -38.12 -1.84
CA LEU A 12 1.77 -38.00 -2.15
C LEU A 12 1.07 -37.38 -0.93
N CYS A 13 0.75 -36.09 -0.97
CA CYS A 13 -0.23 -35.48 -0.07
C CYS A 13 -1.42 -35.01 -0.92
N LEU A 14 -2.57 -35.66 -0.71
CA LEU A 14 -3.79 -35.45 -1.47
C LEU A 14 -4.63 -34.34 -0.82
N VAL A 15 -5.08 -33.42 -1.68
CA VAL A 15 -6.28 -32.56 -1.61
C VAL A 15 -6.20 -31.19 -0.93
N ALA A 16 -6.24 -30.20 -1.82
CA ALA A 16 -6.89 -28.89 -1.79
C ALA A 16 -6.60 -27.98 -0.59
N ALA A 17 -5.47 -27.28 -0.66
CA ALA A 17 -5.60 -25.83 -0.52
C ALA A 17 -6.09 -25.29 -1.86
N THR A 18 -7.41 -25.13 -2.02
CA THR A 18 -7.84 -24.00 -2.84
C THR A 18 -7.23 -22.79 -2.12
N SER A 19 -6.12 -22.25 -2.59
CA SER A 19 -5.94 -20.82 -2.38
C SER A 19 -7.07 -20.22 -3.19
N THR A 20 -8.23 -20.06 -2.55
CA THR A 20 -9.18 -19.06 -2.96
C THR A 20 -8.34 -17.81 -2.89
N TYR A 21 -7.78 -17.41 -4.04
CA TYR A 21 -7.24 -16.09 -4.25
C TYR A 21 -8.41 -15.22 -3.89
N ASP A 22 -8.43 -14.78 -2.64
CA ASP A 22 -9.59 -14.17 -2.04
C ASP A 22 -9.63 -12.83 -2.76
N ARG A 23 -10.49 -12.77 -3.79
CA ARG A 23 -10.63 -11.57 -4.60
C ARG A 23 -11.36 -10.56 -3.74
N LEU A 24 -11.02 -9.30 -3.92
CA LEU A 24 -11.80 -8.23 -3.34
C LEU A 24 -13.22 -8.28 -3.94
N PRO A 25 -14.25 -8.06 -3.12
CA PRO A 25 -15.59 -7.82 -3.62
C PRO A 25 -15.59 -6.63 -4.59
N ASN A 26 -16.45 -6.67 -5.62
CA ASN A 26 -16.52 -5.65 -6.68
C ASN A 26 -17.53 -4.52 -6.38
N ASP A 27 -18.13 -4.58 -5.20
CA ASP A 27 -19.16 -3.68 -4.67
C ASP A 27 -18.56 -2.43 -4.03
N ALA A 28 -17.23 -2.34 -3.94
CA ALA A 28 -16.49 -1.11 -3.74
C ALA A 28 -15.27 -1.05 -4.66
N TYR A 29 -15.02 0.09 -5.29
CA TYR A 29 -13.88 0.24 -6.22
C TYR A 29 -13.24 1.63 -6.15
N PRO A 30 -11.90 1.73 -6.29
CA PRO A 30 -11.20 2.99 -6.15
C PRO A 30 -11.32 3.85 -7.40
N ILE A 31 -11.33 5.17 -7.22
CA ILE A 31 -11.27 6.17 -8.28
C ILE A 31 -9.96 6.93 -8.24
N LYS A 32 -9.51 7.30 -7.02
CA LYS A 32 -8.32 8.13 -6.84
C LYS A 32 -7.59 7.79 -5.54
N TYR A 33 -6.27 7.75 -5.62
CA TYR A 33 -5.36 7.66 -4.49
C TYR A 33 -4.61 8.99 -4.34
N SER A 34 -4.55 9.50 -3.12
CA SER A 34 -3.62 10.54 -2.70
C SER A 34 -2.75 9.95 -1.60
N LEU A 35 -1.50 9.65 -1.93
CA LEU A 35 -0.57 8.94 -1.08
C LEU A 35 0.55 9.88 -0.64
N THR A 36 0.69 10.08 0.66
CA THR A 36 1.83 10.79 1.24
C THR A 36 2.75 9.79 1.92
N LEU A 37 4.04 9.79 1.59
CA LEU A 37 5.06 8.94 2.24
C LEU A 37 6.20 9.78 2.81
N ARG A 38 6.58 9.45 4.05
CA ARG A 38 7.71 10.05 4.76
C ARG A 38 8.73 8.97 5.11
N PRO A 39 9.73 8.72 4.24
CA PRO A 39 10.78 7.76 4.52
C PRO A 39 11.81 8.30 5.52
N ASP A 40 12.25 7.42 6.42
CA ASP A 40 13.40 7.62 7.30
C ASP A 40 14.48 6.60 6.93
N MET A 41 15.51 7.08 6.24
CA MET A 41 16.61 6.25 5.73
C MET A 41 17.64 5.88 6.80
N LYS A 42 17.52 6.41 8.03
CA LYS A 42 18.38 6.03 9.17
C LYS A 42 17.80 4.84 9.91
N THR A 43 16.48 4.83 10.11
CA THR A 43 15.78 3.73 10.77
C THR A 43 15.27 2.68 9.79
N PHE A 44 15.32 2.96 8.48
CA PHE A 44 14.72 2.14 7.42
C PHE A 44 13.25 1.85 7.67
N THR A 45 12.52 2.87 8.11
CA THR A 45 11.07 2.83 8.27
C THR A 45 10.45 4.01 7.54
N TYR A 46 9.13 4.00 7.39
CA TYR A 46 8.41 5.12 6.80
C TYR A 46 7.01 5.23 7.39
N GLN A 47 6.51 6.45 7.43
CA GLN A 47 5.13 6.76 7.75
C GLN A 47 4.42 7.12 6.45
N GLY A 48 3.13 6.83 6.37
CA GLY A 48 2.31 7.25 5.25
C GLY A 48 0.90 7.60 5.67
N THR A 49 0.29 8.46 4.86
CA THR A 49 -1.13 8.78 4.93
C THR A 49 -1.71 8.43 3.57
N LEU A 50 -2.73 7.59 3.59
CA LEU A 50 -3.52 7.25 2.42
C LEU A 50 -4.83 8.01 2.51
N LYS A 51 -5.14 8.83 1.50
CA LYS A 51 -6.51 9.22 1.18
C LYS A 51 -6.94 8.52 -0.10
N ILE A 52 -8.04 7.80 -0.05
CA ILE A 52 -8.61 7.08 -1.18
C ILE A 52 -10.05 7.53 -1.41
N THR A 53 -10.34 7.95 -2.64
CA THR A 53 -11.71 8.16 -3.12
C THR A 53 -12.16 6.86 -3.77
N LEU A 54 -13.29 6.31 -3.32
CA LEU A 54 -13.85 5.08 -3.83
C LEU A 54 -15.37 5.21 -4.02
N VAL A 55 -15.93 4.41 -4.91
CA VAL A 55 -17.37 4.29 -5.10
C VAL A 55 -17.84 3.02 -4.40
N MET A 56 -18.85 3.13 -3.55
CA MET A 56 -19.54 2.01 -2.91
C MET A 56 -20.88 1.76 -3.61
N ASN A 57 -21.19 0.49 -3.87
CA ASN A 57 -22.35 0.07 -4.62
C ASN A 57 -23.17 -0.98 -3.85
N ASN A 58 -24.16 -0.52 -3.08
CA ASN A 58 -25.04 -1.37 -2.28
C ASN A 58 -24.27 -2.31 -1.34
N THR A 59 -23.31 -1.76 -0.63
CA THR A 59 -22.46 -2.48 0.33
C THR A 59 -22.22 -1.60 1.55
N ASP A 60 -21.97 -2.23 2.68
CA ASP A 60 -21.57 -1.59 3.94
C ASP A 60 -20.07 -1.74 4.19
N GLU A 61 -19.30 -2.36 3.29
CA GLU A 61 -17.90 -2.66 3.56
C GLU A 61 -16.99 -2.52 2.33
N PHE A 62 -15.70 -2.35 2.61
CA PHE A 62 -14.63 -2.51 1.63
C PHE A 62 -13.36 -3.02 2.31
N TYR A 63 -12.43 -3.52 1.50
CA TYR A 63 -11.17 -4.08 1.97
C TYR A 63 -10.00 -3.45 1.24
N LEU A 64 -8.94 -3.15 1.98
CA LEU A 64 -7.65 -2.74 1.44
C LEU A 64 -6.65 -3.88 1.67
N ASN A 65 -6.00 -4.38 0.64
CA ASN A 65 -4.87 -5.29 0.80
C ASN A 65 -3.75 -4.56 1.55
N SER A 66 -3.22 -5.19 2.60
CA SER A 66 -2.22 -4.62 3.51
C SER A 66 -1.38 -5.74 4.12
N GLU A 67 -0.10 -5.83 3.78
CA GLU A 67 0.81 -6.86 4.26
C GLU A 67 2.02 -6.24 4.96
N GLY A 68 2.19 -6.54 6.25
CA GLY A 68 3.32 -6.04 7.04
C GLY A 68 3.26 -4.53 7.34
N LEU A 69 2.07 -3.93 7.27
CA LEU A 69 1.84 -2.53 7.61
C LEU A 69 1.16 -2.42 8.98
N ASN A 70 1.57 -1.44 9.77
CA ASN A 70 0.87 -1.03 10.98
C ASN A 70 -0.08 0.12 10.65
N ILE A 71 -1.37 -0.18 10.51
CA ILE A 71 -2.42 0.80 10.19
C ILE A 71 -2.94 1.42 11.48
N THR A 72 -2.94 2.75 11.52
CA THR A 72 -3.53 3.55 12.61
C THR A 72 -4.79 4.23 12.09
N ASP A 73 -5.93 3.67 12.45
CA ASP A 73 -7.23 4.21 12.09
C ASP A 73 -7.84 4.95 13.28
N ASN A 74 -8.04 6.26 13.13
CA ASN A 74 -8.59 7.13 14.16
C ASN A 74 -10.13 7.18 14.16
N GLN A 75 -10.80 6.34 13.35
CA GLN A 75 -12.26 6.28 13.20
C GLN A 75 -12.90 7.60 12.76
N ASN A 76 -12.13 8.44 12.05
CA ASN A 76 -12.57 9.72 11.49
C ASN A 76 -12.25 9.84 9.99
N GLY A 77 -11.87 8.73 9.35
CA GLY A 77 -11.37 8.72 7.99
C GLY A 77 -12.44 8.70 6.91
N LEU A 78 -13.66 8.23 7.18
CA LEU A 78 -14.68 7.95 6.16
C LEU A 78 -15.70 9.09 6.02
N MET A 79 -15.75 9.67 4.83
CA MET A 79 -16.55 10.85 4.51
C MET A 79 -17.38 10.64 3.24
N LYS A 80 -18.65 11.01 3.27
CA LYS A 80 -19.53 11.16 2.09
C LYS A 80 -19.72 12.65 1.81
N GLY A 81 -18.90 13.20 0.92
CA GLY A 81 -18.82 14.66 0.75
C GLY A 81 -18.33 15.33 2.03
N THR A 82 -19.20 16.10 2.70
CA THR A 82 -18.90 16.73 4.01
C THR A 82 -19.46 15.96 5.20
N GLU A 83 -20.25 14.92 4.96
CA GLU A 83 -20.85 14.09 6.00
C GLU A 83 -19.84 13.04 6.46
N LYS A 84 -19.60 12.96 7.78
CA LYS A 84 -18.83 11.87 8.37
C LYS A 84 -19.73 10.65 8.50
N LEU A 85 -19.25 9.49 8.03
CA LEU A 85 -19.94 8.22 8.25
C LEU A 85 -19.36 7.51 9.48
N ASP A 86 -20.23 6.85 10.25
CA ASP A 86 -19.80 5.97 11.32
C ASP A 86 -19.36 4.62 10.74
N TYR A 87 -18.18 4.17 11.16
CA TYR A 87 -17.57 2.95 10.64
C TYR A 87 -16.61 2.33 11.66
N ILE A 88 -16.22 1.08 11.40
CA ILE A 88 -15.17 0.38 12.13
C ILE A 88 -14.11 -0.10 11.13
N GLY A 89 -12.86 0.29 11.38
CA GLY A 89 -11.68 -0.24 10.71
C GLY A 89 -11.07 -1.39 11.50
N LYS A 90 -10.70 -2.49 10.83
CA LYS A 90 -10.13 -3.68 11.47
C LYS A 90 -9.10 -4.36 10.57
N GLN A 91 -7.94 -4.66 11.14
CA GLN A 91 -6.93 -5.50 10.47
C GLN A 91 -7.38 -6.97 10.43
N GLU A 92 -7.33 -7.57 9.25
CA GLU A 92 -7.66 -8.98 8.98
C GLU A 92 -6.57 -9.64 8.12
N ARG A 93 -5.61 -10.29 8.79
CA ARG A 93 -4.43 -10.91 8.13
C ARG A 93 -3.73 -9.91 7.19
N ASN A 94 -3.80 -10.14 5.88
CA ASN A 94 -3.18 -9.34 4.83
C ASN A 94 -4.15 -8.32 4.21
N ARG A 95 -5.21 -7.95 4.94
CA ARG A 95 -6.20 -6.95 4.56
C ARG A 95 -6.57 -6.07 5.73
N PHE A 96 -7.09 -4.90 5.41
CA PHE A 96 -7.73 -4.01 6.35
C PHE A 96 -9.18 -3.81 5.90
N LYS A 97 -10.12 -4.25 6.73
CA LYS A 97 -11.56 -4.16 6.49
C LYS A 97 -12.09 -2.86 7.08
N VAL A 98 -12.88 -2.14 6.31
CA VAL A 98 -13.64 -0.97 6.76
C VAL A 98 -15.11 -1.29 6.53
N TYR A 99 -15.94 -1.15 7.56
CA TYR A 99 -17.39 -1.37 7.43
C TYR A 99 -18.21 -0.36 8.21
N THR A 100 -19.33 0.06 7.62
CA THR A 100 -20.32 0.97 8.19
C THR A 100 -21.44 0.21 8.90
N LEU A 101 -22.26 0.93 9.68
CA LEU A 101 -23.43 0.33 10.34
C LEU A 101 -24.61 0.12 9.39
N GLU A 102 -24.68 0.93 8.35
CA GLU A 102 -25.74 0.90 7.34
C GLU A 102 -25.14 0.69 5.96
N THR A 103 -25.88 -0.02 5.09
CA THR A 103 -25.53 -0.20 3.68
C THR A 103 -25.52 1.15 2.97
N ILE A 104 -24.42 1.43 2.28
CA ILE A 104 -24.30 2.63 1.47
C ILE A 104 -25.03 2.43 0.15
N THR A 105 -25.82 3.44 -0.23
CA THR A 105 -26.60 3.44 -1.46
C THR A 105 -25.73 3.21 -2.70
N PRO A 106 -26.25 2.58 -3.77
CA PRO A 106 -25.55 2.40 -5.03
C PRO A 106 -24.83 3.66 -5.55
N GLU A 107 -23.68 3.46 -6.20
CA GLU A 107 -22.90 4.50 -6.87
C GLU A 107 -22.57 5.72 -5.99
N THR A 108 -22.33 5.49 -4.70
CA THR A 108 -21.98 6.56 -3.75
C THR A 108 -20.47 6.73 -3.67
N SER A 109 -19.98 7.91 -4.01
CA SER A 109 -18.58 8.30 -3.78
C SER A 109 -18.32 8.60 -2.31
N VAL A 110 -17.29 7.99 -1.75
CA VAL A 110 -16.79 8.26 -0.40
C VAL A 110 -15.27 8.47 -0.42
N ASP A 111 -14.79 9.28 0.51
CA ASP A 111 -13.37 9.46 0.79
C ASP A 111 -13.03 8.72 2.08
N TYR A 112 -11.99 7.88 2.05
CA TYR A 112 -11.43 7.24 3.23
C TYR A 112 -9.98 7.70 3.46
N THR A 113 -9.65 8.14 4.67
CA THR A 113 -8.30 8.56 5.05
C THR A 113 -7.77 7.71 6.20
N VAL A 114 -6.56 7.19 6.07
CA VAL A 114 -5.93 6.36 7.10
C VAL A 114 -4.42 6.55 7.13
N ASP A 115 -3.86 6.54 8.34
CA ASP A 115 -2.42 6.58 8.55
C ASP A 115 -1.86 5.17 8.70
N PHE A 116 -0.62 4.97 8.27
CA PHE A 116 0.05 3.69 8.40
C PHE A 116 1.57 3.86 8.53
N LYS A 117 2.22 2.83 9.04
CA LYS A 117 3.68 2.72 9.14
C LYS A 117 4.13 1.40 8.52
N GLY A 118 5.26 1.44 7.81
CA GLY A 118 5.92 0.24 7.30
C GLY A 118 7.43 0.31 7.44
N ASP A 119 8.08 -0.83 7.16
CA ASP A 119 9.53 -0.93 7.06
C ASP A 119 9.97 -0.75 5.60
N ILE A 120 11.05 -0.02 5.38
CA ILE A 120 11.71 0.04 4.06
C ILE A 120 12.46 -1.29 3.91
N ARG A 121 11.84 -2.24 3.21
CA ARG A 121 12.23 -3.65 3.18
C ARG A 121 13.59 -3.91 2.52
N SER A 122 14.16 -5.09 2.67
CA SER A 122 15.43 -5.49 2.04
C SER A 122 15.29 -6.67 1.06
N ASP A 123 14.06 -7.07 0.75
CA ASP A 123 13.73 -8.26 -0.05
C ASP A 123 13.32 -7.93 -1.50
N LEU A 124 13.62 -6.72 -1.98
CA LEU A 124 13.32 -6.25 -3.34
C LEU A 124 11.81 -6.30 -3.69
N SER A 125 10.94 -6.16 -2.70
CA SER A 125 9.49 -6.21 -2.86
C SER A 125 8.82 -5.05 -2.10
N GLY A 126 7.74 -4.49 -2.65
CA GLY A 126 7.05 -3.36 -2.02
C GLY A 126 7.93 -2.11 -2.02
N PHE A 127 7.95 -1.37 -0.90
CA PHE A 127 8.88 -0.27 -0.70
C PHE A 127 10.14 -0.79 -0.02
N TYR A 128 11.26 -0.80 -0.76
CA TYR A 128 12.48 -1.48 -0.34
C TYR A 128 13.72 -0.58 -0.50
N ARG A 129 14.80 -0.95 0.18
CA ARG A 129 16.12 -0.33 0.09
C ARG A 129 17.10 -1.21 -0.67
N SER A 130 17.98 -0.57 -1.42
CA SER A 130 19.17 -1.18 -2.00
C SER A 130 20.40 -0.35 -1.61
N SER A 131 21.58 -0.96 -1.62
CA SER A 131 22.84 -0.25 -1.39
C SER A 131 23.77 -0.34 -2.60
N TYR A 132 24.62 0.68 -2.73
CA TYR A 132 25.64 0.77 -3.75
C TYR A 132 26.88 1.47 -3.21
N ILE A 133 28.04 1.21 -3.81
CA ILE A 133 29.29 1.87 -3.44
C ILE A 133 29.48 3.12 -4.31
N TYR A 134 29.73 4.26 -3.67
CA TYR A 134 30.08 5.51 -4.34
C TYR A 134 31.26 6.17 -3.64
N ASN A 135 32.34 6.42 -4.37
CA ASN A 135 33.61 6.94 -3.83
C ASN A 135 34.08 6.16 -2.59
N GLY A 136 34.02 4.83 -2.64
CA GLY A 136 34.44 3.94 -1.56
C GLY A 136 33.51 3.88 -0.36
N ASN A 137 32.38 4.60 -0.36
CA ASN A 137 31.41 4.60 0.72
C ASN A 137 30.12 3.90 0.29
N GLU A 138 29.56 3.06 1.16
CA GLU A 138 28.23 2.50 0.96
C GLU A 138 27.17 3.59 1.08
N ARG A 139 26.24 3.62 0.13
CA ARG A 139 25.08 4.51 0.09
C ARG A 139 23.83 3.70 -0.12
N PHE A 140 22.73 4.18 0.44
CA PHE A 140 21.42 3.57 0.26
C PHE A 140 20.57 4.36 -0.73
N LEU A 141 19.65 3.66 -1.37
CA LEU A 141 18.50 4.22 -2.09
C LEU A 141 17.24 3.46 -1.67
N ALA A 142 16.10 4.13 -1.70
CA ALA A 142 14.81 3.48 -1.56
C ALA A 142 14.09 3.48 -2.91
N SER A 143 13.44 2.37 -3.24
CA SER A 143 12.74 2.16 -4.50
C SER A 143 11.51 1.29 -4.28
N THR A 144 10.62 1.24 -5.25
CA THR A 144 9.42 0.40 -5.20
C THR A 144 9.49 -0.72 -6.24
N GLN A 145 9.00 -1.91 -5.87
CA GLN A 145 8.74 -3.02 -6.79
C GLN A 145 7.38 -3.62 -6.43
N PHE A 146 6.36 -3.24 -7.21
CA PHE A 146 4.96 -3.57 -6.92
C PHE A 146 4.41 -4.76 -7.71
N GLU A 147 5.11 -5.23 -8.74
CA GLU A 147 4.67 -6.38 -9.51
C GLU A 147 4.98 -7.71 -8.76
N ASN A 148 4.08 -8.69 -8.69
CA ASN A 148 2.66 -8.71 -9.11
C ASN A 148 1.67 -8.23 -8.04
N SER A 149 2.07 -8.24 -6.76
CA SER A 149 1.22 -7.91 -5.59
C SER A 149 2.05 -7.28 -4.47
N GLY A 150 3.01 -6.44 -4.83
CA GLY A 150 3.93 -5.77 -3.93
C GLY A 150 3.39 -4.44 -3.41
N ALA A 151 2.38 -3.84 -4.06
CA ALA A 151 1.82 -2.56 -3.63
C ALA A 151 1.24 -2.64 -2.21
N ARG A 152 0.55 -3.74 -1.87
CA ARG A 152 0.00 -4.00 -0.53
C ARG A 152 1.05 -4.04 0.59
N LYS A 153 2.33 -4.23 0.25
CA LYS A 153 3.46 -4.21 1.20
C LYS A 153 4.02 -2.81 1.41
N ALA A 154 3.59 -1.84 0.61
CA ALA A 154 4.03 -0.46 0.67
C ALA A 154 2.95 0.46 1.24
N PHE A 155 1.68 0.25 0.87
CA PHE A 155 0.54 1.01 1.40
C PHE A 155 -0.75 0.19 1.28
N PRO A 156 -1.77 0.45 2.12
CA PRO A 156 -3.05 -0.25 2.02
C PRO A 156 -3.75 0.10 0.70
N CYS A 157 -4.16 -0.88 -0.12
CA CYS A 157 -4.76 -0.58 -1.43
C CYS A 157 -5.59 -1.71 -2.03
N PHE A 158 -6.37 -1.40 -3.07
CA PHE A 158 -7.02 -2.38 -3.93
C PHE A 158 -5.98 -3.01 -4.87
N ASP A 159 -5.12 -3.89 -4.34
CA ASP A 159 -4.00 -4.53 -5.06
C ASP A 159 -4.44 -5.70 -5.97
N GLU A 160 -5.32 -5.40 -6.95
CA GLU A 160 -5.66 -6.30 -8.06
C GLU A 160 -5.70 -5.52 -9.40
N PRO A 161 -5.22 -6.09 -10.51
CA PRO A 161 -5.10 -5.37 -11.80
C PRO A 161 -6.41 -4.80 -12.38
N SER A 162 -7.57 -5.32 -11.95
CA SER A 162 -8.89 -4.83 -12.37
C SER A 162 -9.26 -3.48 -11.78
N PHE A 163 -8.66 -3.09 -10.64
CA PHE A 163 -8.96 -1.82 -9.97
C PHE A 163 -7.99 -0.74 -10.43
N ARG A 164 -8.37 -0.02 -11.50
CA ARG A 164 -7.63 1.15 -11.99
C ARG A 164 -8.09 2.41 -11.28
N ALA A 165 -7.15 3.27 -10.93
CA ALA A 165 -7.41 4.56 -10.29
C ALA A 165 -6.29 5.56 -10.60
N ASP A 166 -6.58 6.84 -10.46
CA ASP A 166 -5.58 7.90 -10.56
C ASP A 166 -4.73 7.97 -9.28
N PHE A 167 -3.45 8.29 -9.41
CA PHE A 167 -2.52 8.39 -8.28
C PHE A 167 -1.90 9.78 -8.21
N GLN A 168 -1.99 10.38 -7.02
CA GLN A 168 -1.19 11.53 -6.62
C GLN A 168 -0.24 11.10 -5.52
N LEU A 169 1.05 11.39 -5.69
CA LEU A 169 2.09 11.03 -4.74
C LEU A 169 2.70 12.30 -4.15
N GLU A 170 2.83 12.32 -2.83
CA GLU A 170 3.63 13.30 -2.10
C GLU A 170 4.72 12.57 -1.31
N LEU A 171 5.97 12.98 -1.52
CA LEU A 171 7.11 12.47 -0.77
C LEU A 171 7.63 13.55 0.17
N LEU A 172 7.86 13.17 1.42
CA LEU A 172 8.46 13.99 2.46
C LEU A 172 9.87 13.49 2.82
N PRO A 173 10.85 13.58 1.91
CA PRO A 173 12.18 13.03 2.14
C PRO A 173 13.01 13.88 3.10
N GLU A 174 14.04 13.28 3.72
CA GLU A 174 15.10 14.06 4.38
C GLU A 174 15.82 14.98 3.39
N SER A 175 16.43 16.06 3.90
CA SER A 175 17.22 16.98 3.06
C SER A 175 18.36 16.26 2.34
N GLY A 176 18.64 16.67 1.09
CA GLY A 176 19.71 16.09 0.27
C GLY A 176 19.29 14.87 -0.57
N TRP A 177 18.11 14.30 -0.33
CA TRP A 177 17.58 13.22 -1.16
C TRP A 177 16.87 13.76 -2.41
N SER A 178 17.02 13.06 -3.53
CA SER A 178 16.22 13.31 -4.74
C SER A 178 15.10 12.29 -4.83
N ALA A 179 13.99 12.66 -5.47
CA ALA A 179 12.81 11.82 -5.61
C ALA A 179 12.33 11.80 -7.06
N ILE A 180 11.87 10.63 -7.50
CA ILE A 180 11.37 10.37 -8.86
C ILE A 180 10.08 9.56 -8.72
N SER A 181 9.12 9.80 -9.60
CA SER A 181 7.88 9.05 -9.70
C SER A 181 7.47 8.88 -11.17
N ASN A 182 6.33 8.25 -11.41
CA ASN A 182 5.78 8.01 -12.74
C ASN A 182 5.37 9.31 -13.45
N THR A 183 5.03 10.35 -12.69
CA THR A 183 4.60 11.65 -13.21
C THR A 183 5.63 12.75 -12.89
N PRO A 184 5.59 13.90 -13.59
CA PRO A 184 6.47 15.03 -13.30
C PRO A 184 6.28 15.60 -11.89
N ILE A 185 7.30 16.31 -11.40
CA ILE A 185 7.20 17.08 -10.16
C ILE A 185 6.25 18.27 -10.42
N LEU A 186 5.15 18.31 -9.66
CA LEU A 186 4.21 19.42 -9.63
C LEU A 186 4.69 20.55 -8.72
N SER A 187 5.27 20.20 -7.56
CA SER A 187 5.82 21.17 -6.61
C SER A 187 6.92 20.55 -5.75
N ASP A 188 7.93 21.33 -5.40
CA ASP A 188 8.99 20.99 -4.44
C ASP A 188 9.18 22.18 -3.50
N THR A 189 8.77 22.05 -2.25
CA THR A 189 8.74 23.15 -1.28
C THR A 189 9.26 22.70 0.06
N THR A 190 9.80 23.62 0.86
CA THR A 190 10.19 23.35 2.24
C THR A 190 9.43 24.28 3.17
N THR A 191 8.69 23.72 4.12
CA THR A 191 7.89 24.47 5.10
C THR A 191 8.20 23.96 6.50
N VAL A 192 8.63 24.86 7.39
CA VAL A 192 9.00 24.54 8.79
C VAL A 192 9.99 23.35 8.86
N GLY A 193 10.99 23.34 7.99
CA GLY A 193 12.04 22.29 7.95
C GLY A 193 11.61 20.95 7.35
N VAL A 194 10.36 20.81 6.87
CA VAL A 194 9.88 19.63 6.15
C VAL A 194 9.85 19.95 4.66
N ARG A 195 10.60 19.18 3.87
CA ARG A 195 10.53 19.24 2.40
C ARG A 195 9.37 18.36 1.92
N SER A 196 8.57 18.87 0.99
CA SER A 196 7.45 18.19 0.35
C SER A 196 7.61 18.26 -1.17
N ILE A 197 7.61 17.09 -1.82
CA ILE A 197 7.69 16.92 -3.27
C ILE A 197 6.41 16.24 -3.75
N LYS A 198 5.63 16.92 -4.58
CA LYS A 198 4.35 16.41 -5.11
C LYS A 198 4.49 16.02 -6.58
N PHE A 199 3.87 14.92 -6.95
CA PHE A 199 3.81 14.36 -8.29
C PHE A 199 2.34 14.14 -8.69
N SER A 200 1.97 14.54 -9.91
CA SER A 200 0.61 14.37 -10.45
C SER A 200 0.59 14.43 -11.98
#